data_AF-A0A1V5IVT0-F1
#
_entry.id   AF-A0A1V5IVT0-F1
#
_cell.length_a   1.000
_cell.length_b   1.000
_cell.length_c   1.000
_cell.angle_alpha   90.00
_cell.angle_beta   90.00
_cell.angle_gamma   90.00
#
_symmetry.space_group_name_H-M   'P 1'
#
loop_
_entity.id
_entity.type
_entity.pdbx_description
1 polymer ?
#
loop_
_entity_poly.entity_id
_entity_poly.type
_entity_poly.pdbx_seq_one_letter_code
_entity_poly.pdbx_strand_id
1 'polypeptide(L)'
;MAQVDEQCGWVDKIKERESKATPGPWWIGLGSGFHLCTGVFAGDGFWIADCLTDKMLDKRYAVEDHRPNMRFIAEARTDIPRLLEAGEQMAFVLEKIIRQRCENKVCTSCNLHPACEALYLWKVGKPEWE
;
A
#
# COMPACT_ATOMS: atom_id res chain seq x y z
N MET A 1 19.15 6.87 -17.38
CA MET A 1 18.82 7.32 -16.01
C MET A 1 17.31 7.32 -15.83
N ALA A 2 16.68 6.15 -15.58
CA ALA A 2 15.21 6.02 -15.57
C ALA A 2 14.65 5.33 -14.31
N GLN A 3 15.47 5.01 -13.31
CA GLN A 3 15.11 3.97 -12.34
C GLN A 3 14.77 4.47 -10.92
N VAL A 4 15.02 5.75 -10.61
CA VAL A 4 14.76 6.32 -9.26
C VAL A 4 13.46 7.13 -9.23
N ASP A 5 13.08 7.78 -10.34
CA ASP A 5 11.84 8.56 -10.44
C ASP A 5 10.57 7.70 -10.33
N GLU A 6 10.61 6.45 -10.78
CA GLU A 6 9.49 5.52 -10.63
C GLU A 6 9.27 5.07 -9.17
N GLN A 7 10.31 5.13 -8.34
CA GLN A 7 10.33 4.48 -7.03
C GLN A 7 9.58 5.27 -5.94
N CYS A 8 9.25 6.54 -6.17
CA CYS A 8 8.43 7.36 -5.26
C CYS A 8 6.99 7.54 -5.77
N GLY A 9 6.80 7.64 -7.09
CA GLY A 9 5.49 7.92 -7.68
C GLY A 9 4.44 6.81 -7.47
N TRP A 10 4.83 5.57 -7.19
CA TRP A 10 3.88 4.50 -6.87
C TRP A 10 3.25 4.65 -5.48
N VAL A 11 3.97 5.21 -4.50
CA VAL A 11 3.44 5.48 -3.15
C VAL A 11 2.36 6.55 -3.22
N ASP A 12 2.62 7.62 -3.96
CA ASP A 12 1.62 8.68 -4.19
C ASP A 12 0.38 8.15 -4.90
N LYS A 13 0.54 7.25 -5.87
CA LYS A 13 -0.59 6.55 -6.50
C LYS A 13 -1.37 5.69 -5.51
N ILE A 14 -0.73 5.08 -4.52
CA ILE A 14 -1.43 4.32 -3.47
C ILE A 14 -2.19 5.28 -2.54
N LYS A 15 -1.57 6.37 -2.10
CA LYS A 15 -2.24 7.42 -1.31
C LYS A 15 -3.47 7.97 -2.04
N GLU A 16 -3.33 8.26 -3.32
CA GLU A 16 -4.43 8.71 -4.17
C GLU A 16 -5.57 7.68 -4.22
N ARG A 17 -5.27 6.40 -4.44
CA ARG A 17 -6.27 5.32 -4.43
C ARG A 17 -6.93 5.15 -3.07
N GLU A 18 -6.17 5.24 -1.98
CA GLU A 18 -6.67 5.14 -0.61
C GLU A 18 -7.66 6.26 -0.31
N SER A 19 -7.32 7.51 -0.66
CA SER A 19 -8.20 8.67 -0.46
C SER A 19 -9.52 8.60 -1.23
N LYS A 20 -9.55 7.87 -2.34
CA LYS A 20 -10.74 7.67 -3.19
C LYS A 20 -11.54 6.42 -2.82
N ALA A 21 -10.96 5.52 -2.03
CA ALA A 21 -11.62 4.27 -1.65
C ALA A 21 -12.77 4.53 -0.68
N THR A 22 -13.81 3.68 -0.74
CA THR A 22 -14.96 3.75 0.16
C THR A 22 -14.50 3.79 1.62
N PRO A 23 -15.03 4.70 2.46
CA PRO A 23 -14.72 4.72 3.88
C PRO A 23 -14.97 3.37 4.57
N GLY A 24 -14.11 3.01 5.52
CA GLY A 24 -14.27 1.82 6.34
C GLY A 24 -15.25 2.01 7.51
N PRO A 25 -15.50 0.96 8.29
CA PRO A 25 -14.92 -0.39 8.17
C PRO A 25 -15.54 -1.16 7.00
N TRP A 26 -14.74 -2.06 6.42
CA TRP A 26 -15.22 -3.05 5.45
C TRP A 26 -15.36 -4.41 6.13
N TRP A 27 -16.30 -5.22 5.70
CA TRP A 27 -16.44 -6.60 6.18
C TRP A 27 -16.80 -7.56 5.06
N ILE A 28 -16.56 -8.84 5.33
CA ILE A 28 -16.98 -9.93 4.46
C ILE A 28 -18.44 -10.25 4.74
N GLY A 29 -19.27 -10.25 3.70
CA GLY A 29 -20.61 -10.81 3.75
C GLY A 29 -20.67 -12.11 2.96
N LEU A 30 -21.51 -13.04 3.43
CA LEU A 30 -21.83 -14.28 2.73
C LEU A 30 -23.02 -14.02 1.80
N GLY A 31 -22.82 -14.25 0.51
CA GLY A 31 -23.85 -14.24 -0.52
C GLY A 31 -24.62 -15.57 -0.61
N SER A 32 -25.67 -15.58 -1.42
CA SER A 32 -26.45 -16.79 -1.69
C SER A 32 -25.78 -17.67 -2.75
N GLY A 33 -25.71 -18.98 -2.50
CA GLY A 33 -25.13 -19.95 -3.44
C GLY A 33 -24.67 -21.24 -2.76
N PHE A 34 -24.37 -22.27 -3.57
CA PHE A 34 -23.87 -23.57 -3.08
C PHE A 34 -22.37 -23.53 -2.75
N HIS A 35 -21.62 -22.54 -3.27
CA HIS A 35 -20.15 -22.49 -3.21
C HIS A 35 -19.58 -21.14 -2.77
N LEU A 36 -19.91 -20.69 -1.55
CA LEU A 36 -19.17 -19.62 -0.88
C LEU A 36 -19.18 -18.27 -1.62
N CYS A 37 -20.27 -17.88 -2.30
CA CYS A 37 -20.35 -16.52 -2.86
C CYS A 37 -20.06 -15.53 -1.73
N THR A 38 -18.99 -14.74 -1.85
CA THR A 38 -18.59 -13.80 -0.80
C THR A 38 -18.30 -12.44 -1.39
N GLY A 39 -18.74 -11.41 -0.67
CA GLY A 39 -18.52 -10.01 -1.02
C GLY A 39 -17.86 -9.25 0.11
N VAL A 40 -17.29 -8.11 -0.24
CA VAL A 40 -16.81 -7.10 0.70
C VAL A 40 -17.80 -5.94 0.70
N PHE A 41 -18.22 -5.51 1.88
CA PHE A 41 -19.28 -4.52 2.08
C PHE A 41 -18.79 -3.38 2.98
N ALA A 42 -19.34 -2.18 2.76
CA ALA A 42 -19.16 -1.02 3.63
C ALA A 42 -20.22 -0.95 4.75
N GLY A 43 -19.97 -0.10 5.75
CA GLY A 43 -20.78 0.29 6.93
C GLY A 43 -22.32 0.19 6.87
N ASP A 44 -22.89 0.41 5.71
CA ASP A 44 -24.32 0.52 5.45
C ASP A 44 -24.86 -0.64 4.60
N GLY A 45 -24.04 -1.64 4.31
CA GLY A 45 -24.36 -2.76 3.42
C GLY A 45 -24.09 -2.47 1.95
N PHE A 46 -23.42 -1.37 1.60
CA PHE A 46 -23.02 -1.08 0.23
C PHE A 46 -21.94 -2.06 -0.27
N TRP A 47 -22.10 -2.59 -1.48
CA TRP A 47 -21.16 -3.54 -2.08
C TRP A 47 -19.89 -2.85 -2.58
N ILE A 48 -18.73 -3.33 -2.15
CA ILE A 48 -17.41 -2.84 -2.58
C ILE A 48 -16.81 -3.76 -3.63
N ALA A 49 -16.85 -5.07 -3.36
CA ALA A 49 -16.36 -6.10 -4.27
C ALA A 49 -17.19 -7.36 -4.10
N ASP A 50 -17.39 -8.10 -5.18
CA ASP A 50 -18.06 -9.39 -5.18
C ASP A 50 -17.18 -10.43 -5.88
N CYS A 51 -17.19 -11.65 -5.37
CA CYS A 51 -16.61 -12.80 -6.02
C CYS A 51 -17.74 -13.77 -6.40
N LEU A 52 -18.34 -13.52 -7.57
CA LEU A 52 -19.42 -14.32 -8.13
C LEU A 52 -19.09 -14.66 -9.60
N THR A 53 -18.27 -15.69 -9.80
CA THR A 53 -18.04 -16.22 -11.15
C THR A 53 -19.13 -17.23 -11.50
N ASP A 54 -19.44 -17.41 -12.79
CA ASP A 54 -20.43 -18.41 -13.24
C ASP A 54 -20.12 -19.83 -12.72
N LYS A 55 -18.84 -20.16 -12.50
CA LYS A 55 -18.40 -21.44 -11.93
C LYS A 55 -18.87 -21.63 -10.48
N MET A 56 -19.05 -20.57 -9.71
CA MET A 56 -19.55 -20.61 -8.33
C MET A 56 -21.05 -20.93 -8.24
N LEU A 57 -21.77 -20.74 -9.35
CA LEU A 57 -23.18 -21.06 -9.47
C LEU A 57 -23.42 -22.50 -9.99
N ASP A 58 -22.40 -23.12 -10.59
CA ASP A 58 -22.50 -24.47 -11.15
C ASP A 58 -21.96 -25.52 -10.17
N LYS A 59 -22.89 -26.35 -9.65
CA LYS A 59 -22.64 -27.43 -8.69
C LYS A 59 -21.64 -28.49 -9.15
N ARG A 60 -21.31 -28.54 -10.45
CA ARG A 60 -20.35 -29.50 -11.01
C ARG A 60 -18.89 -29.09 -10.78
N TYR A 61 -18.64 -27.85 -10.37
CA TYR A 61 -17.29 -27.36 -10.10
C TYR A 61 -17.04 -27.26 -8.60
N ALA A 62 -15.96 -27.90 -8.15
CA ALA A 62 -15.40 -27.60 -6.84
C ALA A 62 -14.69 -26.25 -6.92
N VAL A 63 -15.15 -25.28 -6.15
CA VAL A 63 -14.51 -23.96 -6.05
C VAL A 63 -13.65 -23.93 -4.79
N GLU A 64 -12.43 -23.41 -4.93
CA GLU A 64 -11.55 -23.16 -3.79
C GLU A 64 -12.17 -22.13 -2.83
N ASP A 65 -11.88 -22.30 -1.54
CA ASP A 65 -12.30 -21.34 -0.52
C ASP A 65 -11.54 -20.02 -0.66
N HIS A 66 -12.21 -19.00 -1.18
CA HIS A 66 -11.66 -17.67 -1.42
C HIS A 66 -11.98 -16.66 -0.30
N ARG A 67 -12.59 -17.10 0.81
CA ARG A 67 -12.82 -16.25 2.00
C ARG A 67 -11.53 -15.59 2.50
N PRO A 68 -10.34 -16.23 2.46
CA PRO A 68 -9.08 -15.55 2.81
C PRO A 68 -8.78 -14.33 1.92
N ASN A 69 -9.08 -14.40 0.62
CA ASN A 69 -8.87 -13.28 -0.30
C ASN A 69 -9.83 -12.13 0.01
N MET A 70 -11.11 -12.43 0.27
CA MET A 70 -12.08 -11.40 0.65
C MET A 70 -11.71 -10.75 1.99
N ARG A 71 -11.17 -11.53 2.93
CA ARG A 71 -10.66 -11.01 4.20
C ARG A 71 -9.51 -10.04 3.99
N PHE A 72 -8.53 -10.42 3.16
CA PHE A 72 -7.41 -9.55 2.82
C PHE A 72 -7.89 -8.23 2.21
N ILE A 73 -8.86 -8.26 1.29
CA ILE A 73 -9.44 -7.05 0.69
C ILE A 73 -10.16 -6.20 1.74
N ALA A 74 -10.97 -6.81 2.63
CA ALA A 74 -11.67 -6.08 3.69
C ALA A 74 -10.70 -5.41 4.67
N GLU A 75 -9.67 -6.13 5.09
CA GLU A 75 -8.65 -5.65 6.05
C GLU A 75 -7.74 -4.57 5.43
N ALA A 76 -7.52 -4.59 4.11
CA ALA A 76 -6.71 -3.60 3.40
C ALA A 76 -7.16 -2.16 3.64
N ARG A 77 -8.45 -1.90 3.91
CA ARG A 77 -8.94 -0.55 4.23
C ARG A 77 -8.30 0.00 5.51
N THR A 78 -7.95 -0.86 6.45
CA THR A 78 -7.27 -0.48 7.70
C THR A 78 -5.75 -0.60 7.57
N ASP A 79 -5.28 -1.63 6.88
CA ASP A 79 -3.85 -1.94 6.84
C ASP A 79 -3.06 -1.02 5.90
N ILE A 80 -3.62 -0.59 4.78
CA ILE A 80 -2.92 0.32 3.84
C ILE A 80 -2.58 1.66 4.49
N PRO A 81 -3.52 2.38 5.16
CA PRO A 81 -3.18 3.61 5.87
C PRO A 81 -2.09 3.42 6.93
N ARG A 82 -2.17 2.32 7.72
CA ARG A 82 -1.17 2.00 8.73
C ARG A 82 0.21 1.74 8.13
N LEU A 83 0.26 1.04 7.01
CA LEU A 83 1.50 0.77 6.29
C LEU A 83 2.12 2.06 5.74
N LEU A 84 1.30 2.97 5.20
CA LEU A 84 1.75 4.27 4.72
C LEU A 84 2.33 5.11 5.88
N GLU A 85 1.61 5.19 7.00
CA GLU A 85 2.07 5.90 8.21
C GLU A 85 3.40 5.32 8.74
N ALA A 86 3.51 3.98 8.83
CA ALA A 86 4.74 3.33 9.25
C ALA A 86 5.91 3.65 8.31
N GLY A 87 5.66 3.66 6.99
CA GLY A 87 6.65 4.05 5.99
C GLY A 87 7.13 5.49 6.16
N GLU A 88 6.23 6.43 6.42
CA GLU A 88 6.57 7.84 6.68
C GLU A 88 7.38 8.02 7.96
N GLN A 89 7.01 7.33 9.05
CA GLN A 89 7.76 7.36 10.30
C GLN A 89 9.17 6.80 10.11
N MET A 90 9.32 5.69 9.38
CA MET A 90 10.64 5.12 9.05
C MET A 90 11.48 6.09 8.21
N ALA A 91 10.89 6.70 7.19
CA ALA A 91 11.56 7.71 6.36
C ALA A 91 12.04 8.90 7.21
N PHE A 92 11.20 9.40 8.12
CA PHE A 92 11.55 10.49 9.03
C PHE A 92 12.71 10.13 9.97
N VAL A 93 12.70 8.92 10.54
CA VAL A 93 13.79 8.46 11.43
C VAL A 93 15.10 8.34 10.66
N LEU A 94 15.08 7.76 9.46
CA LEU A 94 16.26 7.65 8.60
C LEU A 94 16.81 9.03 8.25
N GLU A 95 15.92 9.99 7.95
CA GLU A 95 16.29 11.37 7.68
C GLU A 95 17.07 12.00 8.85
N LYS A 96 16.55 11.84 10.07
CA LYS A 96 17.17 12.38 11.28
C LYS A 96 18.56 11.78 11.53
N ILE A 97 18.71 10.46 11.36
CA ILE A 97 19.99 9.76 11.53
C ILE A 97 21.03 10.30 10.53
N ILE A 98 20.63 10.46 9.26
CA ILE A 98 21.50 10.98 8.21
C ILE A 98 21.89 12.44 8.52
N ARG A 99 20.93 13.29 8.84
CA ARG A 99 21.17 14.71 9.16
C ARG A 99 22.14 14.88 10.32
N GLN A 100 21.94 14.14 11.41
CA GLN A 100 22.84 14.16 12.57
C GLN A 100 24.28 13.75 12.19
N ARG A 101 24.46 12.77 11.31
CA ARG A 101 25.81 12.38 10.84
C ARG A 101 26.45 13.42 9.93
N CYS A 102 25.66 14.06 9.06
CA CYS A 102 26.13 15.11 8.15
C CYS A 102 26.52 16.40 8.89
N GLU A 103 25.69 16.86 9.84
CA GLU A 103 25.95 18.08 10.64
C GLU A 103 27.22 17.94 11.50
N ASN A 104 27.56 16.72 11.91
CA ASN A 104 28.80 16.41 12.62
C ASN A 104 30.06 16.33 11.73
N LYS A 105 29.98 16.76 10.46
CA LYS A 105 31.09 16.79 9.47
C LYS A 105 31.85 15.48 9.27
N VAL A 106 31.23 14.33 9.56
CA VAL A 106 31.81 12.99 9.33
C VAL A 106 31.69 12.57 7.83
N CYS A 107 31.40 13.53 6.93
CA CYS A 107 30.82 13.23 5.61
C CYS A 107 31.85 13.07 4.47
N THR A 108 33.07 13.60 4.61
CA THR A 108 34.10 13.50 3.55
C THR A 108 34.59 12.06 3.31
N SER A 109 34.22 11.10 4.17
CA SER A 109 34.61 9.68 4.07
C SER A 109 33.48 8.69 4.39
N CYS A 110 32.22 9.13 4.40
CA CYS A 110 31.11 8.28 4.82
C CYS A 110 30.66 7.31 3.70
N ASN A 111 30.78 6.00 3.94
CA ASN A 111 30.30 4.91 3.06
C ASN A 111 28.77 4.93 2.80
N LEU A 112 28.02 5.86 3.40
CA LEU A 112 26.57 6.03 3.23
C LEU A 112 26.21 7.25 2.37
N HIS A 113 27.17 7.82 1.63
CA HIS A 113 26.89 8.89 0.64
C HIS A 113 25.65 8.60 -0.24
N PRO A 114 25.45 7.38 -0.76
CA PRO A 114 24.25 7.02 -1.52
C PRO A 114 22.93 7.16 -0.73
N ALA A 115 22.94 6.91 0.59
CA ALA A 115 21.76 7.10 1.43
C ALA A 115 21.50 8.59 1.70
N CYS A 116 22.55 9.39 1.85
CA CYS A 116 22.44 10.85 1.94
C CYS A 116 21.87 11.46 0.65
N GLU A 117 22.32 10.95 -0.50
CA GLU A 117 21.84 11.36 -1.83
C GLU A 117 20.38 10.92 -2.06
N ALA A 118 20.01 9.68 -1.72
CA ALA A 118 18.63 9.20 -1.80
C ALA A 118 17.67 10.05 -0.93
N LEU A 119 18.11 10.47 0.26
CA LEU A 119 17.34 11.32 1.16
C LEU A 119 17.16 12.75 0.61
N TYR A 120 18.19 13.30 -0.03
CA TYR A 120 18.10 14.59 -0.73
C TYR A 120 17.13 14.48 -1.93
N LEU A 121 17.26 13.44 -2.75
CA LEU A 121 16.37 13.19 -3.88
C LEU A 121 14.91 13.01 -3.45
N TRP A 122 14.68 12.30 -2.34
CA TRP A 122 13.35 12.14 -1.73
C TRP A 122 12.71 13.47 -1.32
N LYS A 123 13.50 14.40 -0.79
CA LYS A 123 12.99 15.70 -0.31
C LYS A 123 12.75 16.73 -1.40
N VAL A 124 13.61 16.77 -2.42
CA VAL A 124 13.69 17.92 -3.33
C VAL A 124 13.00 17.62 -4.67
N GLY A 125 12.64 16.36 -4.96
CA GLY A 125 12.03 16.02 -6.24
C GLY A 125 12.96 16.33 -7.42
N LYS A 126 14.24 15.95 -7.25
CA LYS A 126 15.45 16.25 -8.07
C LYS A 126 16.10 17.63 -7.87
N PRO A 127 17.45 17.67 -7.84
CA PRO A 127 18.18 18.64 -8.63
C PRO A 127 18.47 18.03 -10.03
N GLU A 128 18.15 18.75 -11.09
CA GLU A 128 18.79 18.49 -12.38
C GLU A 128 20.28 18.84 -12.23
N TRP A 129 21.15 17.90 -12.57
CA TRP A 129 22.53 18.21 -12.93
C TRP A 129 22.77 17.58 -14.30
N GLU A 130 23.32 18.43 -15.17
CA GLU A 130 23.55 18.34 -16.62
C GLU A 130 23.98 16.97 -17.18
#